data_AF-A0A354MP52-F1
#
_entry.id   AF-A0A354MP52-F1
#
_cell.length_a   1.000
_cell.length_b   1.000
_cell.length_c   1.000
_cell.angle_alpha   90.00
_cell.angle_beta   90.00
_cell.angle_gamma   90.00
#
_symmetry.space_group_name_H-M   'P 1'
#
loop_
_entity.id
_entity.type
_entity.pdbx_description
1 polymer ?
#
loop_
_entity_poly.entity_id
_entity_poly.type
_entity_poly.pdbx_seq_one_letter_code
_entity_poly.pdbx_strand_id
1 'polypeptide(L)'
;MNEKQRKAAIWVASILGCGALFYLGGLLSQVFTNYTIWMESGGMWGQTQIAAPDWNPVVCFLNAFSWNGVKAILLIAAVGAGIVIYVKVHEKFSQNQYDDRGFTKSKVGTYGTADWMTEKELKSVLELSTPERAAGMILGERKGQLVCLPENTRLNRHCAIFGASGTMKSRAVIRNALFSIIRRGESALIADPKSEMYSDTSELFRKNGCEVKVLNLVDPLHGDSWNCMSDLNGNTMMAQVLTNVIIGNTSNGKSDHFWDNGEANLLKALVLYTDLDKTLPPERKNLAYVYQLLTHNSEKTLTIMFEKLPPDHPARAPFNLFSQSSDTVKSGIILGLGTRLQVLQNEAVKQLVSFSDIDLTAPGSHKCAYYIILSDQETSMAFLSSLFFSFLFIKLTRFADLSPGGRCPVPVNLILDEFNNIGRIGGAPDGSDFCRSLSVIRSRDIRVM
;
A
#
# COMPACT_ATOMS: atom_id res chain seq x y z
N MET A 1 -9.92 -49.26 -3.81
CA MET A 1 -10.60 -50.38 -3.13
C MET A 1 -12.04 -50.42 -3.61
N ASN A 2 -12.49 -51.53 -4.19
CA ASN A 2 -13.83 -51.59 -4.80
C ASN A 2 -14.92 -51.54 -3.71
N GLU A 3 -16.10 -50.97 -3.97
CA GLU A 3 -17.11 -50.72 -2.93
C GLU A 3 -17.54 -52.00 -2.18
N LYS A 4 -17.59 -53.13 -2.91
CA LYS A 4 -17.82 -54.47 -2.34
C LYS A 4 -16.70 -54.93 -1.40
N GLN A 5 -15.44 -54.66 -1.72
CA GLN A 5 -14.29 -55.01 -0.88
C GLN A 5 -14.28 -54.17 0.40
N ARG A 6 -14.68 -52.89 0.33
CA ARG A 6 -14.83 -52.02 1.51
C ARG A 6 -15.95 -52.50 2.43
N LYS A 7 -17.10 -52.85 1.87
CA LYS A 7 -18.21 -53.43 2.65
C LYS A 7 -17.80 -54.75 3.31
N ALA A 8 -17.16 -55.65 2.58
CA ALA A 8 -16.67 -56.92 3.13
C ALA A 8 -15.64 -56.73 4.24
N ALA A 9 -14.68 -55.82 4.07
CA ALA A 9 -13.68 -55.51 5.09
C ALA A 9 -14.31 -54.93 6.37
N ILE A 10 -15.32 -54.06 6.24
CA ILE A 10 -16.07 -53.53 7.39
C ILE A 10 -16.79 -54.65 8.11
N TRP A 11 -17.49 -55.55 7.39
CA TRP A 11 -18.17 -56.69 8.01
C TRP A 11 -17.21 -57.60 8.78
N VAL A 12 -16.07 -57.96 8.19
CA VAL A 12 -15.05 -58.79 8.85
C VAL A 12 -14.48 -58.08 10.08
N ALA A 13 -14.15 -56.79 9.98
CA ALA A 13 -13.63 -56.02 11.11
C ALA A 13 -14.67 -55.89 12.24
N SER A 14 -15.94 -55.68 11.91
CA SER A 14 -17.02 -55.62 12.90
C SER A 14 -17.23 -56.96 13.61
N ILE A 15 -17.20 -58.07 12.88
CA ILE A 15 -17.36 -59.42 13.46
C ILE A 15 -16.18 -59.73 14.40
N LEU A 16 -14.94 -59.48 13.96
CA LEU A 16 -13.76 -59.68 14.79
C LEU A 16 -13.75 -58.75 16.02
N GLY A 17 -14.16 -57.49 15.85
CA GLY A 17 -14.28 -56.51 16.93
C GLY A 17 -15.31 -56.92 17.98
N CYS A 18 -16.49 -57.39 17.55
CA CYS A 18 -17.50 -57.93 18.45
C CYS A 18 -16.99 -59.18 19.18
N GLY A 19 -16.33 -60.11 18.46
CA GLY A 19 -15.74 -61.30 19.08
C GLY A 19 -14.71 -60.97 20.16
N ALA A 20 -13.81 -60.01 19.89
CA ALA A 20 -12.84 -59.53 20.86
C ALA A 20 -13.49 -58.85 22.07
N LEU A 21 -14.53 -58.04 21.85
CA LEU A 21 -15.29 -57.37 22.92
C LEU A 21 -15.94 -58.38 23.87
N PHE A 22 -16.62 -59.40 23.33
CA PHE A 22 -17.26 -60.44 24.14
C PHE A 22 -16.23 -61.30 24.86
N TYR A 23 -15.12 -61.64 24.21
CA TYR A 23 -14.04 -62.39 24.85
C TYR A 23 -13.43 -61.63 26.03
N LEU A 24 -13.05 -60.36 25.83
CA LEU A 24 -12.48 -59.51 26.89
C LEU A 24 -13.49 -59.22 28.01
N GLY A 25 -14.76 -58.98 27.65
CA GLY A 25 -15.84 -58.81 28.60
C GLY A 25 -16.07 -60.06 29.46
N GLY A 26 -15.98 -61.24 28.86
CA GLY A 26 -16.03 -62.53 29.54
C GLY A 26 -14.87 -62.79 30.48
N LEU A 27 -13.65 -62.40 30.09
CA LEU A 27 -12.45 -62.55 30.92
C LEU A 27 -12.50 -61.61 32.13
N LEU A 28 -12.88 -60.35 31.93
CA LEU A 28 -13.15 -59.39 33.01
C LEU A 28 -14.31 -59.84 33.91
N SER A 29 -15.34 -60.47 33.34
CA SER A 29 -16.43 -61.06 34.13
C SER A 29 -15.91 -62.09 35.12
N GLN A 30 -15.02 -62.98 34.69
CA GLN A 30 -14.44 -64.00 35.57
C GLN A 30 -13.63 -63.35 36.69
N VAL A 31 -12.86 -62.30 36.38
CA VAL A 31 -12.12 -61.53 37.39
C VAL A 31 -13.07 -60.88 38.41
N PHE A 32 -14.15 -60.25 37.95
CA PHE A 32 -15.14 -59.65 38.85
C PHE A 32 -15.84 -60.69 39.70
N THR A 33 -16.25 -61.82 39.13
CA THR A 33 -16.91 -62.90 39.85
C THR A 33 -15.98 -63.56 40.88
N ASN A 34 -14.73 -63.83 40.52
CA ASN A 34 -13.73 -64.40 41.44
C ASN A 34 -13.39 -63.41 42.55
N TYR A 35 -13.37 -62.11 42.25
CA TYR A 35 -13.18 -61.06 43.24
C TYR A 35 -14.36 -60.97 44.22
N THR A 36 -15.61 -61.05 43.73
CA THR A 36 -16.79 -61.05 44.60
C THR A 36 -16.82 -62.25 45.52
N ILE A 37 -16.50 -63.45 45.02
CA ILE A 37 -16.42 -64.67 45.81
C ILE A 37 -15.33 -64.56 46.89
N TRP A 38 -14.16 -64.02 46.54
CA TRP A 38 -13.07 -63.79 47.48
C TRP A 38 -13.41 -62.75 48.57
N MET A 39 -14.15 -61.70 48.21
CA MET A 39 -14.64 -60.72 49.17
C MET A 39 -15.65 -61.33 50.15
N GLU A 40 -16.54 -62.19 49.67
CA GLU A 40 -17.55 -62.87 50.50
C GLU A 40 -16.93 -63.92 51.45
N SER A 41 -15.78 -64.50 51.09
CA SER A 41 -15.06 -65.48 51.91
C SER A 41 -14.07 -64.86 52.92
N GLY A 42 -14.21 -63.56 53.23
CA GLY A 42 -13.45 -62.85 54.26
C GLY A 42 -12.31 -61.97 53.73
N GLY A 43 -12.14 -61.87 52.40
CA GLY A 43 -11.18 -60.97 51.76
C GLY A 43 -9.74 -61.17 52.26
N MET A 44 -9.08 -60.08 52.63
CA MET A 44 -7.68 -60.07 53.13
C MET A 44 -7.48 -60.88 54.41
N TRP A 45 -8.55 -61.21 55.13
CA TRP A 45 -8.53 -61.94 56.40
C TRP A 45 -9.07 -63.38 56.26
N GLY A 46 -9.49 -63.79 55.05
CA GLY A 46 -9.93 -65.14 54.71
C GLY A 46 -8.80 -66.04 54.20
N GLN A 47 -8.99 -67.36 54.23
CA GLN A 47 -7.99 -68.33 53.76
C GLN A 47 -8.08 -68.69 52.26
N THR A 48 -9.07 -68.17 51.55
CA THR A 48 -9.28 -68.44 50.11
C THR A 48 -8.44 -67.52 49.23
N GLN A 49 -7.75 -68.07 48.23
CA GLN A 49 -7.07 -67.29 47.20
C GLN A 49 -8.00 -67.00 46.00
N ILE A 50 -7.78 -65.88 45.32
CA ILE A 50 -8.53 -65.51 44.11
C ILE A 50 -8.21 -66.53 43.00
N ALA A 51 -9.23 -67.19 42.48
CA ALA A 51 -9.07 -68.12 41.37
C ALA A 51 -8.59 -67.38 40.11
N ALA A 52 -7.65 -67.98 39.38
CA ALA A 52 -7.21 -67.46 38.10
C ALA A 52 -8.34 -67.54 37.06
N PRO A 53 -8.53 -66.52 36.22
CA PRO A 53 -9.49 -66.58 35.13
C PRO A 53 -9.07 -67.62 34.09
N ASP A 54 -10.04 -68.34 33.54
CA ASP A 54 -9.84 -69.27 32.43
C ASP A 54 -9.77 -68.49 31.12
N TRP A 55 -8.72 -68.76 30.33
CA TRP A 55 -8.46 -68.13 29.03
C TRP A 55 -9.17 -68.84 27.88
N ASN A 56 -9.91 -69.91 28.14
CA ASN A 56 -10.66 -70.63 27.12
C ASN A 56 -11.73 -69.72 26.49
N PRO A 57 -11.69 -69.50 25.16
CA PRO A 57 -12.63 -68.61 24.46
C PRO A 57 -14.10 -68.97 24.66
N VAL A 58 -14.43 -70.26 24.80
CA VAL A 58 -15.82 -70.72 25.00
C VAL A 58 -16.31 -70.33 26.39
N VAL A 59 -15.46 -70.49 27.41
CA VAL A 59 -15.76 -70.13 28.80
C VAL A 59 -15.89 -68.61 28.96
N CYS A 60 -14.99 -67.85 28.32
CA CYS A 60 -15.09 -66.39 28.26
C CYS A 60 -16.39 -65.95 27.57
N PHE A 61 -16.73 -66.52 26.42
CA PHE A 61 -17.93 -66.12 25.69
C PHE A 61 -19.22 -66.39 26.47
N LEU A 62 -19.31 -67.51 27.19
CA LEU A 62 -20.47 -67.80 28.05
C LEU A 62 -20.54 -66.83 29.23
N ASN A 63 -19.40 -66.53 29.87
CA ASN A 63 -19.34 -65.57 30.98
C ASN A 63 -19.61 -64.12 30.56
N ALA A 64 -19.43 -63.78 29.29
CA ALA A 64 -19.73 -62.46 28.74
C ALA A 64 -21.22 -62.09 28.87
N PHE A 65 -22.12 -63.09 28.85
CA PHE A 65 -23.56 -62.91 29.02
C PHE A 65 -24.04 -62.99 30.46
N SER A 66 -23.13 -63.18 31.43
CA SER A 66 -23.46 -63.06 32.84
C SER A 66 -23.67 -61.59 33.23
N TRP A 67 -24.29 -61.34 34.38
CA TRP A 67 -24.51 -59.98 34.87
C TRP A 67 -23.20 -59.18 35.04
N ASN A 68 -22.13 -59.83 35.50
CA ASN A 68 -20.81 -59.23 35.62
C ASN A 68 -20.15 -59.02 34.24
N GLY A 69 -20.43 -59.89 33.27
CA GLY A 69 -19.95 -59.76 31.89
C GLY A 69 -20.57 -58.58 31.16
N VAL A 70 -21.87 -58.36 31.29
CA VAL A 70 -22.54 -57.19 30.70
C VAL A 70 -21.97 -55.88 31.29
N LYS A 71 -21.73 -55.83 32.61
CA LYS A 71 -21.06 -54.68 33.25
C LYS A 71 -19.65 -54.45 32.71
N ALA A 72 -18.86 -55.52 32.56
CA ALA A 72 -17.51 -55.44 32.00
C ALA A 72 -17.50 -54.93 30.55
N ILE A 73 -18.44 -55.40 29.72
CA ILE A 73 -18.57 -54.96 28.33
C ILE A 73 -18.94 -53.46 28.27
N LEU A 74 -19.87 -53.00 29.11
CA LEU A 74 -20.23 -51.58 29.19
C LEU A 74 -19.05 -50.70 29.63
N LEU A 75 -18.24 -51.17 30.58
CA LEU A 75 -17.02 -50.48 31.02
C LEU A 75 -15.99 -50.36 29.87
N ILE A 76 -15.72 -51.46 29.16
CA ILE A 76 -14.80 -51.47 28.01
C ILE A 76 -15.30 -50.50 26.93
N ALA A 77 -16.61 -50.54 26.61
CA ALA A 77 -17.21 -49.66 25.62
C ALA A 77 -17.12 -48.17 26.05
N ALA A 78 -17.34 -47.85 27.32
CA ALA A 78 -17.24 -46.50 27.85
C ALA A 78 -15.81 -45.95 27.79
N VAL A 79 -14.81 -46.77 28.17
CA VAL A 79 -13.39 -46.40 28.07
C VAL A 79 -12.98 -46.20 26.60
N GLY A 80 -13.40 -47.10 25.72
CA GLY A 80 -13.15 -46.98 24.28
C GLY A 80 -13.75 -45.71 23.69
N ALA A 81 -15.00 -45.39 24.04
CA ALA A 81 -15.65 -44.15 23.63
C ALA A 81 -14.92 -42.91 24.17
N GLY A 82 -14.47 -42.94 25.42
CA GLY A 82 -13.67 -41.88 26.04
C GLY A 82 -12.36 -41.60 25.29
N ILE A 83 -11.63 -42.65 24.90
CA ILE A 83 -10.40 -42.53 24.12
C ILE A 83 -10.69 -41.91 22.74
N VAL A 84 -11.74 -42.37 22.05
CA VAL A 84 -12.12 -41.82 20.73
C VAL A 84 -12.49 -40.34 20.83
N ILE A 85 -13.24 -39.94 21.87
CA ILE A 85 -13.58 -38.54 22.11
C ILE A 85 -12.32 -37.73 22.39
N TYR A 86 -11.41 -38.22 23.23
CA TYR A 86 -10.15 -37.55 23.53
C TYR A 86 -9.31 -37.32 22.27
N VAL A 87 -9.14 -38.36 21.43
CA VAL A 87 -8.38 -38.25 20.17
C VAL A 87 -9.04 -37.25 19.22
N LYS A 88 -10.36 -37.32 19.01
CA LYS A 88 -11.06 -36.36 18.12
C LYS A 88 -10.98 -34.93 18.61
N VAL A 89 -11.06 -34.71 19.93
CA VAL A 89 -10.90 -33.37 20.51
C VAL A 89 -9.46 -32.89 20.30
N HIS A 90 -8.46 -33.74 20.57
CA HIS A 90 -7.05 -33.39 20.40
C HIS A 90 -6.68 -33.11 18.94
N GLU A 91 -7.17 -33.89 17.97
CA GLU A 91 -6.98 -33.64 16.54
C GLU A 91 -7.59 -32.30 16.11
N LYS A 92 -8.82 -31.99 16.58
CA LYS A 92 -9.48 -30.71 16.28
C LYS A 92 -8.71 -29.50 16.84
N PHE A 93 -8.06 -29.65 17.99
CA PHE A 93 -7.20 -28.60 18.56
C PHE A 93 -5.80 -28.53 17.90
N SER A 94 -5.30 -29.66 17.38
CA SER A 94 -4.01 -29.73 16.67
C SER A 94 -4.08 -29.17 15.25
N GLN A 95 -5.21 -29.37 14.54
CA GLN A 95 -5.42 -28.79 13.20
C GLN A 95 -5.28 -27.26 13.15
N ASN A 96 -5.53 -26.57 14.26
CA ASN A 96 -5.30 -25.12 14.35
C ASN A 96 -3.81 -24.70 14.28
N GLN A 97 -2.86 -25.64 14.37
CA GLN A 97 -1.43 -25.35 14.26
C GLN A 97 -0.89 -25.49 12.84
N TYR A 98 -1.68 -26.01 11.89
CA TYR A 98 -1.23 -26.23 10.51
C TYR A 98 -2.12 -25.46 9.53
N ASP A 99 -1.50 -24.87 8.51
CA ASP A 99 -2.15 -24.34 7.30
C ASP A 99 -2.70 -25.51 6.45
N ASP A 100 -3.71 -25.24 5.60
CA ASP A 100 -4.25 -26.15 4.58
C ASP A 100 -3.17 -26.79 3.69
N ARG A 101 -1.98 -26.17 3.59
CA ARG A 101 -0.78 -26.68 2.88
C ARG A 101 0.14 -27.57 3.74
N GLY A 102 -0.18 -27.78 5.02
CA GLY A 102 0.60 -28.61 5.95
C GLY A 102 1.78 -27.91 6.64
N PHE A 103 1.89 -26.58 6.53
CA PHE A 103 2.93 -25.80 7.23
C PHE A 103 2.51 -25.40 8.64
N THR A 104 3.45 -25.37 9.59
CA THR A 104 3.20 -24.93 10.97
C THR A 104 2.94 -23.42 11.03
N LYS A 105 1.77 -23.02 11.53
CA LYS A 105 1.43 -21.61 11.79
C LYS A 105 2.21 -21.14 13.03
N SER A 106 3.06 -20.12 12.86
CA SER A 106 3.79 -19.53 13.99
C SER A 106 2.83 -18.86 14.97
N LYS A 107 2.86 -19.28 16.24
CA LYS A 107 2.09 -18.64 17.33
C LYS A 107 2.57 -17.22 17.65
N VAL A 108 3.81 -16.90 17.28
CA VAL A 108 4.50 -15.65 17.66
C VAL A 108 4.55 -14.67 16.47
N GLY A 109 4.04 -15.06 15.31
CA GLY A 109 4.00 -14.20 14.11
C GLY A 109 5.37 -13.87 13.50
N THR A 110 6.45 -14.46 14.01
CA THR A 110 7.84 -14.12 13.64
C THR A 110 8.17 -14.41 12.17
N TYR A 111 7.41 -15.30 11.52
CA TYR A 111 7.55 -15.65 10.09
C TYR A 111 6.29 -15.32 9.28
N GLY A 112 5.44 -14.42 9.80
CA GLY A 112 4.19 -14.02 9.16
C GLY A 112 2.99 -14.87 9.59
N THR A 113 1.84 -14.22 9.74
CA THR A 113 0.53 -14.84 10.02
C THR A 113 -0.40 -14.77 8.80
N ALA A 114 0.17 -14.56 7.61
CA ALA A 114 -0.61 -14.41 6.38
C ALA A 114 -1.28 -15.74 6.02
N ASP A 115 -2.58 -15.67 5.73
CA ASP A 115 -3.41 -16.80 5.33
C ASP A 115 -4.43 -16.34 4.28
N TRP A 116 -5.02 -17.30 3.56
CA TRP A 116 -6.09 -17.00 2.62
C TRP A 116 -7.34 -16.58 3.37
N MET A 117 -7.90 -15.45 2.96
CA MET A 117 -9.10 -14.89 3.58
C MET A 117 -10.30 -15.83 3.42
N THR A 118 -10.94 -16.18 4.53
CA THR A 118 -12.17 -16.98 4.56
C THR A 118 -13.39 -16.18 4.08
N GLU A 119 -14.48 -16.87 3.69
CA GLU A 119 -15.74 -16.20 3.30
C GLU A 119 -16.33 -15.34 4.43
N LYS A 120 -16.10 -15.72 5.70
CA LYS A 120 -16.57 -14.95 6.86
C LYS A 120 -15.76 -13.67 7.05
N GLU A 121 -14.45 -13.74 6.86
CA GLU A 121 -13.56 -12.57 6.92
C GLU A 121 -13.77 -11.64 5.74
N LEU A 122 -13.98 -12.19 4.54
CA LEU A 122 -14.30 -11.39 3.36
C LEU A 122 -15.48 -10.47 3.62
N LYS A 123 -16.58 -11.02 4.16
CA LYS A 123 -17.79 -10.24 4.49
C LYS A 123 -17.62 -9.26 5.65
N SER A 124 -16.55 -9.38 6.45
CA SER A 124 -16.29 -8.47 7.57
C SER A 124 -15.43 -7.27 7.19
N VAL A 125 -14.62 -7.38 6.12
CA VAL A 125 -13.69 -6.31 5.69
C VAL A 125 -13.94 -5.77 4.29
N LEU A 126 -14.53 -6.57 3.38
CA LEU A 126 -14.79 -6.24 1.99
C LEU A 126 -16.29 -6.31 1.69
N GLU A 127 -16.70 -5.60 0.65
CA GLU A 127 -18.07 -5.59 0.16
C GLU A 127 -18.18 -6.38 -1.14
N LEU A 128 -19.13 -7.30 -1.21
CA LEU A 128 -19.55 -7.93 -2.46
C LEU A 128 -20.71 -7.15 -3.05
N SER A 129 -20.50 -6.53 -4.20
CA SER A 129 -21.46 -5.62 -4.81
C SER A 129 -21.64 -5.91 -6.31
N THR A 130 -22.67 -5.32 -6.91
CA THR A 130 -22.85 -5.32 -8.38
C THR A 130 -22.29 -4.02 -8.96
N PRO A 131 -21.97 -3.96 -10.26
CA PRO A 131 -21.47 -2.73 -10.90
C PRO A 131 -22.37 -1.50 -10.65
N GLU A 132 -23.68 -1.70 -10.60
CA GLU A 132 -24.67 -0.62 -10.38
C GLU A 132 -24.72 -0.15 -8.93
N ARG A 133 -24.11 -0.86 -7.98
CA ARG A 133 -24.15 -0.52 -6.54
C ARG A 133 -22.77 -0.27 -5.94
N ALA A 134 -21.70 -0.76 -6.58
CA ALA A 134 -20.34 -0.59 -6.12
C ALA A 134 -19.97 0.90 -6.03
N ALA A 135 -19.73 1.38 -4.82
CA ALA A 135 -19.30 2.74 -4.53
C ALA A 135 -17.82 2.79 -4.07
N GLY A 136 -17.36 1.75 -3.37
CA GLY A 136 -15.98 1.60 -2.91
C GLY A 136 -14.95 1.36 -4.01
N MET A 137 -13.69 1.17 -3.62
CA MET A 137 -12.61 0.85 -4.56
C MET A 137 -12.75 -0.61 -5.01
N ILE A 138 -12.91 -0.83 -6.31
CA ILE A 138 -13.01 -2.17 -6.89
C ILE A 138 -11.64 -2.84 -6.87
N LEU A 139 -11.53 -4.00 -6.22
CA LEU A 139 -10.30 -4.79 -6.11
C LEU A 139 -10.27 -5.97 -7.08
N GLY A 140 -11.43 -6.42 -7.56
CA GLY A 140 -11.55 -7.53 -8.48
C GLY A 140 -12.97 -8.09 -8.55
N GLU A 141 -13.09 -9.31 -9.06
CA GLU A 141 -14.36 -10.03 -9.21
C GLU A 141 -14.27 -11.42 -8.57
N ARG A 142 -15.35 -11.85 -7.93
CA ARG A 142 -15.50 -13.21 -7.40
C ARG A 142 -16.93 -13.70 -7.64
N LYS A 143 -17.07 -14.82 -8.36
CA LYS A 143 -18.35 -15.48 -8.65
C LYS A 143 -19.40 -14.51 -9.28
N GLY A 144 -18.96 -13.63 -10.21
CA GLY A 144 -19.85 -12.66 -10.84
C GLY A 144 -20.18 -11.42 -10.01
N GLN A 145 -19.60 -11.28 -8.81
CA GLN A 145 -19.77 -10.11 -7.95
C GLN A 145 -18.46 -9.33 -7.86
N LEU A 146 -18.56 -8.00 -7.85
CA LEU A 146 -17.41 -7.14 -7.63
C LEU A 146 -17.00 -7.20 -6.16
N VAL A 147 -15.71 -7.39 -5.93
CA VAL A 147 -15.10 -7.32 -4.60
C VAL A 147 -14.59 -5.89 -4.42
N CYS A 148 -15.17 -5.17 -3.48
CA CYS A 148 -14.87 -3.76 -3.24
C CYS A 148 -14.32 -3.54 -1.83
N LEU A 149 -13.36 -2.63 -1.71
CA LEU A 149 -13.01 -2.02 -0.44
C LEU A 149 -14.08 -0.95 -0.12
N PRO A 150 -14.90 -1.14 0.93
CA PRO A 150 -15.99 -0.23 1.22
C PRO A 150 -15.46 1.16 1.60
N GLU A 151 -16.26 2.20 1.35
CA GLU A 151 -15.90 3.57 1.73
C GLU A 151 -15.62 3.67 3.23
N ASN A 152 -16.53 3.17 4.07
CA ASN A 152 -16.34 3.17 5.52
C ASN A 152 -15.47 2.00 6.02
N THR A 153 -14.27 1.85 5.45
CA THR A 153 -13.30 0.85 5.88
C THR A 153 -12.35 1.37 6.97
N ARG A 154 -11.92 0.48 7.87
CA ARG A 154 -10.81 0.72 8.80
C ARG A 154 -9.44 0.53 8.13
N LEU A 155 -9.42 -0.12 6.98
CA LEU A 155 -8.20 -0.41 6.23
C LEU A 155 -7.65 0.84 5.56
N ASN A 156 -6.37 0.77 5.19
CA ASN A 156 -5.76 1.79 4.38
C ASN A 156 -6.38 1.77 2.97
N ARG A 157 -6.63 2.95 2.40
CA ARG A 157 -7.12 3.08 1.02
C ARG A 157 -6.01 3.40 0.02
N HIS A 158 -4.76 3.50 0.48
CA HIS A 158 -3.63 3.43 -0.42
C HIS A 158 -3.56 2.02 -1.02
N CYS A 159 -3.42 1.96 -2.35
CA CYS A 159 -3.28 0.72 -3.10
C CYS A 159 -1.91 0.73 -3.80
N ALA A 160 -1.32 -0.44 -3.97
CA ALA A 160 -0.13 -0.60 -4.80
C ALA A 160 -0.37 -1.80 -5.71
N ILE A 161 -0.29 -1.58 -7.01
CA ILE A 161 -0.65 -2.58 -8.02
C ILE A 161 0.62 -3.01 -8.74
N PHE A 162 0.97 -4.29 -8.61
CA PHE A 162 2.12 -4.89 -9.29
C PHE A 162 1.63 -5.79 -10.42
N GLY A 163 2.24 -5.66 -11.59
CA GLY A 163 1.98 -6.53 -12.73
C GLY A 163 2.94 -6.26 -13.86
N ALA A 164 3.31 -7.29 -14.62
CA ALA A 164 4.16 -7.15 -15.79
C ALA A 164 3.51 -6.28 -16.88
N SER A 165 4.28 -5.89 -17.89
CA SER A 165 3.71 -5.28 -19.08
C SER A 165 2.72 -6.24 -19.75
N GLY A 166 1.59 -5.73 -20.25
CA GLY A 166 0.56 -6.53 -20.92
C GLY A 166 -0.43 -7.26 -20.00
N THR A 167 -0.30 -7.18 -18.67
CA THR A 167 -1.26 -7.83 -17.72
C THR A 167 -2.58 -7.06 -17.56
N MET A 168 -2.86 -6.12 -18.46
CA MET A 168 -4.08 -5.29 -18.46
C MET A 168 -4.26 -4.38 -17.23
N LYS A 169 -3.20 -3.98 -16.52
CA LYS A 169 -3.27 -3.08 -15.34
C LYS A 169 -4.13 -1.83 -15.60
N SER A 170 -3.80 -1.09 -16.66
CA SER A 170 -4.50 0.16 -17.01
C SER A 170 -5.97 -0.08 -17.40
N ARG A 171 -6.30 -1.24 -17.97
CA ARG A 171 -7.68 -1.57 -18.38
C ARG A 171 -8.53 -2.13 -17.24
N ALA A 172 -7.98 -3.07 -16.48
CA ALA A 172 -8.72 -3.84 -15.47
C ALA A 172 -8.77 -3.15 -14.10
N VAL A 173 -7.80 -2.28 -13.79
CA VAL A 173 -7.71 -1.64 -12.47
C VAL A 173 -7.85 -0.13 -12.57
N ILE A 174 -6.96 0.54 -13.33
CA ILE A 174 -6.89 2.00 -13.38
C ILE A 174 -8.19 2.63 -13.91
N ARG A 175 -8.67 2.22 -15.09
CA ARG A 175 -9.95 2.74 -15.64
C ARG A 175 -11.14 2.51 -14.69
N ASN A 176 -11.20 1.34 -14.05
CA ASN A 176 -12.25 1.03 -13.07
C ASN A 176 -12.16 1.91 -11.81
N ALA A 177 -10.95 2.24 -11.36
CA ALA A 177 -10.73 3.19 -10.29
C ALA A 177 -11.22 4.60 -10.68
N LEU A 178 -10.92 5.06 -11.90
CA LEU A 178 -11.42 6.35 -12.42
C LEU A 178 -12.94 6.41 -12.46
N PHE A 179 -13.62 5.36 -12.94
CA PHE A 179 -15.09 5.31 -12.92
C PHE A 179 -15.66 5.36 -11.50
N SER A 180 -15.00 4.69 -10.55
CA SER A 180 -15.40 4.72 -9.14
C SER A 180 -15.21 6.12 -8.53
N ILE A 181 -14.14 6.84 -8.90
CA ILE A 181 -13.87 8.22 -8.47
C ILE A 181 -14.96 9.17 -8.99
N ILE A 182 -15.28 9.09 -10.29
CA ILE A 182 -16.33 9.90 -10.92
C ILE A 182 -17.67 9.69 -10.20
N ARG A 183 -18.01 8.42 -9.94
CA ARG A 183 -19.25 8.05 -9.25
C ARG A 183 -19.35 8.63 -7.83
N ARG A 184 -18.24 8.64 -7.09
CA ARG A 184 -18.18 9.25 -5.75
C ARG A 184 -18.11 10.78 -5.79
N GLY A 185 -17.91 11.38 -6.96
CA GLY A 185 -17.72 12.81 -7.10
C GLY A 185 -16.45 13.30 -6.41
N GLU A 186 -15.39 12.49 -6.45
CA GLU A 186 -14.08 12.79 -5.88
C GLU A 186 -13.14 13.36 -6.97
N SER A 187 -12.03 13.94 -6.55
CA SER A 187 -11.00 14.42 -7.48
C SER A 187 -10.02 13.33 -7.87
N ALA A 188 -9.50 13.42 -9.09
CA ALA A 188 -8.49 12.52 -9.64
C ALA A 188 -7.24 13.32 -10.06
N LEU A 189 -6.06 12.82 -9.71
CA LEU A 189 -4.80 13.22 -10.34
C LEU A 189 -4.17 12.00 -10.97
N ILE A 190 -4.01 12.02 -12.28
CA ILE A 190 -3.62 10.85 -13.07
C ILE A 190 -2.24 11.09 -13.67
N ALA A 191 -1.24 10.33 -13.24
CA ALA A 191 0.03 10.26 -13.96
C ALA A 191 -0.15 9.30 -15.14
N ASP A 192 -0.07 9.82 -16.36
CA ASP A 192 -0.46 9.13 -17.59
C ASP A 192 0.68 9.16 -18.62
N PRO A 193 1.59 8.18 -18.60
CA PRO A 193 2.77 8.19 -19.46
C PRO A 193 2.46 8.13 -20.96
N LYS A 194 1.27 7.65 -21.33
CA LYS A 194 0.88 7.39 -22.72
C LYS A 194 -0.31 8.20 -23.18
N SER A 195 -0.78 9.13 -22.36
CA SER A 195 -2.00 9.91 -22.59
C SER A 195 -3.28 9.07 -22.81
N GLU A 196 -3.25 7.77 -22.48
CA GLU A 196 -4.37 6.85 -22.71
C GLU A 196 -5.54 7.19 -21.79
N MET A 197 -5.25 7.48 -20.52
CA MET A 197 -6.28 7.83 -19.55
C MET A 197 -6.91 9.17 -19.90
N TYR A 198 -6.09 10.14 -20.33
CA TYR A 198 -6.58 11.44 -20.79
C TYR A 198 -7.51 11.28 -21.99
N SER A 199 -7.08 10.56 -23.03
CA SER A 199 -7.87 10.30 -24.23
C SER A 199 -9.19 9.61 -23.92
N ASP A 200 -9.18 8.61 -23.04
CA ASP A 200 -10.37 7.79 -22.77
C ASP A 200 -11.37 8.47 -21.82
N THR A 201 -10.89 9.27 -20.85
CA THR A 201 -11.71 9.66 -19.69
C THR A 201 -11.89 11.16 -19.48
N SER A 202 -11.10 12.03 -20.11
CA SER A 202 -11.16 13.48 -19.86
C SER A 202 -12.55 14.07 -20.09
N GLU A 203 -13.18 13.73 -21.21
CA GLU A 203 -14.52 14.22 -21.54
C GLU A 203 -15.60 13.65 -20.62
N LEU A 204 -15.39 12.43 -20.10
CA LEU A 204 -16.28 11.83 -19.11
C LEU A 204 -16.20 12.60 -17.79
N PHE A 205 -15.01 13.01 -17.35
CA PHE A 205 -14.84 13.86 -16.18
C PHE A 205 -15.49 15.24 -16.38
N ARG A 206 -15.30 15.89 -17.54
CA ARG A 206 -15.97 17.17 -17.87
C ARG A 206 -17.49 17.06 -17.79
N LYS A 207 -18.07 16.02 -18.38
CA LYS A 207 -19.52 15.76 -18.35
C LYS A 207 -20.07 15.52 -16.93
N ASN A 208 -19.23 15.10 -15.98
CA ASN A 208 -19.59 14.93 -14.57
C ASN A 208 -19.26 16.16 -13.72
N GLY A 209 -19.01 17.31 -14.35
CA GLY A 209 -18.79 18.60 -13.68
C GLY A 209 -17.43 18.71 -13.01
N CYS A 210 -16.44 17.93 -13.44
CA CYS A 210 -15.07 18.08 -12.96
C CYS A 210 -14.33 19.13 -13.79
N GLU A 211 -13.55 19.98 -13.13
CA GLU A 211 -12.55 20.80 -13.80
C GLU A 211 -11.43 19.90 -14.32
N VAL A 212 -11.14 19.95 -15.62
CA VAL A 212 -10.11 19.12 -16.24
C VAL A 212 -8.93 19.97 -16.65
N LYS A 213 -7.74 19.60 -16.17
CA LYS A 213 -6.46 20.23 -16.50
C LYS A 213 -5.45 19.20 -16.96
N VAL A 214 -4.50 19.61 -17.79
CA VAL A 214 -3.49 18.73 -18.38
C VAL A 214 -2.11 19.36 -18.27
N LEU A 215 -1.26 18.84 -17.41
CA LEU A 215 0.17 19.14 -17.45
C LEU A 215 0.83 18.20 -18.46
N ASN A 216 1.08 18.68 -19.68
CA ASN A 216 1.67 17.87 -20.74
C ASN A 216 3.19 18.06 -20.82
N LEU A 217 3.96 17.12 -20.28
CA LEU A 217 5.43 17.17 -20.32
C LEU A 217 6.02 16.48 -21.57
N VAL A 218 5.21 15.78 -22.37
CA VAL A 218 5.64 15.17 -23.63
C VAL A 218 5.47 16.15 -24.79
N ASP A 219 4.35 16.86 -24.82
CA ASP A 219 4.06 17.92 -25.78
C ASP A 219 3.54 19.18 -25.06
N PRO A 220 4.46 20.03 -24.57
CA PRO A 220 4.12 21.21 -23.76
C PRO A 220 3.22 22.23 -24.46
N LEU A 221 3.12 22.22 -25.80
CA LEU A 221 2.21 23.10 -26.54
C LEU A 221 0.73 22.74 -26.33
N HIS A 222 0.46 21.51 -25.90
CA HIS A 222 -0.89 20.97 -25.72
C HIS A 222 -1.18 20.67 -24.23
N GLY A 223 -0.74 21.55 -23.34
CA GLY A 223 -0.99 21.48 -21.89
C GLY A 223 -1.40 22.82 -21.28
N ASP A 224 -2.00 22.75 -20.10
CA ASP A 224 -2.24 23.87 -19.19
C ASP A 224 -0.94 24.26 -18.47
N SER A 225 -0.75 25.56 -18.25
CA SER A 225 0.47 26.08 -17.64
C SER A 225 0.47 25.92 -16.11
N TRP A 226 1.64 25.69 -15.53
CA TRP A 226 1.85 25.73 -14.09
C TRP A 226 3.17 26.42 -13.71
N ASN A 227 3.07 27.60 -13.11
CA ASN A 227 4.22 28.33 -12.58
C ASN A 227 4.49 27.92 -11.13
N CYS A 228 5.57 27.18 -10.92
CA CYS A 228 6.03 26.73 -9.60
C CYS A 228 6.43 27.86 -8.64
N MET A 229 6.62 29.09 -9.13
CA MET A 229 6.97 30.27 -8.34
C MET A 229 5.75 31.11 -7.91
N SER A 230 4.57 30.84 -8.47
CA SER A 230 3.37 31.70 -8.31
C SER A 230 2.95 31.97 -6.86
N ASP A 231 3.18 31.01 -5.96
CA ASP A 231 2.77 31.11 -4.55
C ASP A 231 3.93 31.28 -3.57
N LEU A 232 5.12 31.65 -4.04
CA LEU A 232 6.29 31.84 -3.17
C LEU A 232 6.10 33.03 -2.24
N ASN A 233 5.76 34.21 -2.76
CA ASN A 233 5.48 35.42 -1.97
C ASN A 233 6.55 35.71 -0.91
N GLY A 234 7.83 35.53 -1.26
CA GLY A 234 8.99 35.70 -0.36
C GLY A 234 9.22 34.57 0.63
N ASN A 235 8.46 33.47 0.57
CA ASN A 235 8.60 32.34 1.48
C ASN A 235 9.91 31.58 1.20
N THR A 236 10.92 31.86 2.02
CA THR A 236 12.27 31.30 1.90
C THR A 236 12.33 29.78 2.06
N MET A 237 11.37 29.18 2.79
CA MET A 237 11.27 27.73 2.96
C MET A 237 10.71 27.08 1.70
N MET A 238 9.66 27.65 1.09
CA MET A 238 9.14 27.16 -0.18
C MET A 238 10.15 27.33 -1.32
N ALA A 239 10.89 28.44 -1.33
CA ALA A 239 12.00 28.63 -2.27
C ALA A 239 13.08 27.56 -2.08
N GLN A 240 13.42 27.19 -0.83
CA GLN A 240 14.36 26.10 -0.56
C GLN A 240 13.83 24.75 -1.08
N VAL A 241 12.55 24.45 -0.88
CA VAL A 241 11.93 23.21 -1.39
C VAL A 241 12.03 23.16 -2.92
N LEU A 242 11.65 24.25 -3.60
CA LEU A 242 11.76 24.37 -5.07
C LEU A 242 13.18 24.06 -5.53
N THR A 243 14.16 24.73 -4.91
CA THR A 243 15.58 24.54 -5.22
C THR A 243 16.02 23.09 -5.00
N ASN A 244 15.72 22.50 -3.84
CA ASN A 244 16.13 21.14 -3.51
C ASN A 244 15.56 20.11 -4.49
N VAL A 245 14.29 20.27 -4.88
CA VAL A 245 13.63 19.37 -5.84
C VAL A 245 14.27 19.47 -7.22
N ILE A 246 14.56 20.69 -7.70
CA ILE A 246 15.24 20.89 -8.98
C ILE A 246 16.64 20.27 -8.97
N ILE A 247 17.46 20.57 -7.96
CA ILE A 247 18.84 20.05 -7.88
C ILE A 247 18.83 18.52 -7.72
N GLY A 248 17.94 17.97 -6.90
CA GLY A 248 17.84 16.52 -6.62
C GLY A 248 17.33 15.67 -7.79
N ASN A 249 16.57 16.26 -8.72
CA ASN A 249 16.02 15.57 -9.89
C ASN A 249 16.82 15.80 -11.18
N THR A 250 17.73 16.77 -11.17
CA THR A 250 18.66 17.03 -12.28
C THR A 250 20.07 16.49 -11.99
N SER A 251 20.30 15.95 -10.78
CA SER A 251 21.57 15.31 -10.44
C SER A 251 21.58 13.84 -10.85
N ASN A 252 22.66 13.41 -11.50
CA ASN A 252 22.82 12.02 -11.94
C ASN A 252 23.27 11.08 -10.79
N GLY A 253 22.96 11.41 -9.53
CA GLY A 253 23.33 10.64 -8.33
C GLY A 253 24.84 10.52 -8.05
N LYS A 254 25.69 11.17 -8.87
CA LYS A 254 27.15 11.21 -8.76
C LYS A 254 27.71 12.63 -8.62
N SER A 255 26.84 13.64 -8.50
CA SER A 255 27.28 15.02 -8.28
C SER A 255 27.88 15.14 -6.88
N ASP A 256 29.01 15.85 -6.79
CA ASP A 256 29.58 16.21 -5.50
C ASP A 256 28.60 17.15 -4.78
N HIS A 257 28.32 16.88 -3.50
CA HIS A 257 27.48 17.72 -2.66
C HIS A 257 27.96 19.18 -2.63
N PHE A 258 29.25 19.44 -2.81
CA PHE A 258 29.78 20.78 -2.93
C PHE A 258 29.16 21.56 -4.11
N TRP A 259 29.13 20.95 -5.30
CA TRP A 259 28.55 21.58 -6.49
C TRP A 259 27.04 21.75 -6.36
N ASP A 260 26.35 20.70 -5.87
CA ASP A 260 24.89 20.75 -5.64
C ASP A 260 24.50 21.88 -4.69
N ASN A 261 25.26 22.07 -3.59
CA ASN A 261 25.01 23.15 -2.64
C ASN A 261 25.28 24.54 -3.23
N GLY A 262 26.33 24.67 -4.04
CA GLY A 262 26.63 25.92 -4.74
C GLY A 262 25.52 26.31 -5.72
N GLU A 263 25.10 25.36 -6.55
CA GLU A 263 24.00 25.52 -7.52
C GLU A 263 22.67 25.79 -6.82
N ALA A 264 22.40 25.11 -5.70
CA ALA A 264 21.21 25.35 -4.89
C ALA A 264 21.18 26.78 -4.33
N ASN A 265 22.28 27.25 -3.75
CA ASN A 265 22.38 28.61 -3.21
C ASN A 265 22.15 29.67 -4.30
N LEU A 266 22.80 29.52 -5.46
CA LEU A 266 22.61 30.43 -6.58
C LEU A 266 21.16 30.41 -7.10
N LEU A 267 20.58 29.24 -7.29
CA LEU A 267 19.20 29.09 -7.75
C LEU A 267 18.21 29.72 -6.76
N LYS A 268 18.35 29.45 -5.46
CA LYS A 268 17.50 30.03 -4.42
C LYS A 268 17.58 31.55 -4.41
N ALA A 269 18.79 32.10 -4.57
CA ALA A 269 19.00 33.53 -4.66
C ALA A 269 18.27 34.14 -5.87
N LEU A 270 18.41 33.55 -7.06
CA LEU A 270 17.76 34.04 -8.28
C LEU A 270 16.22 33.93 -8.23
N VAL A 271 15.70 32.84 -7.64
CA VAL A 271 14.26 32.63 -7.42
C VAL A 271 13.70 33.71 -6.51
N LEU A 272 14.32 33.95 -5.35
CA LEU A 272 13.88 34.98 -4.41
C LEU A 272 14.06 36.39 -4.96
N TYR A 273 15.13 36.64 -5.73
CA TYR A 273 15.33 37.91 -6.42
C TYR A 273 14.17 38.19 -7.39
N THR A 274 13.83 37.19 -8.22
CA THR A 274 12.78 37.30 -9.23
C THR A 274 11.39 37.46 -8.60
N ASP A 275 11.09 36.67 -7.57
CA ASP A 275 9.80 36.68 -6.88
C ASP A 275 9.53 38.03 -6.18
N LEU A 276 10.56 38.59 -5.53
CA LEU A 276 10.45 39.83 -4.76
C LEU A 276 10.66 41.11 -5.58
N ASP A 277 11.06 41.01 -6.85
CA ASP A 277 11.20 42.17 -7.74
C ASP A 277 9.82 42.81 -7.99
N LYS A 278 9.63 44.04 -7.49
CA LYS A 278 8.38 44.80 -7.64
C LYS A 278 8.23 45.42 -9.03
N THR A 279 9.32 45.53 -9.79
CA THR A 279 9.33 46.11 -11.14
C THR A 279 8.95 45.07 -12.20
N LEU A 280 9.06 43.77 -11.85
CA LEU A 280 8.78 42.68 -12.74
C LEU A 280 7.28 42.32 -12.73
N PRO A 281 6.62 42.24 -13.90
CA PRO A 281 5.22 41.85 -13.97
C PRO A 281 5.04 40.37 -13.55
N PRO A 282 3.87 39.98 -12.98
CA PRO A 282 3.64 38.63 -12.47
C PRO A 282 3.92 37.52 -13.48
N GLU A 283 3.62 37.75 -14.77
CA GLU A 283 3.81 36.80 -15.86
C GLU A 283 5.28 36.50 -16.14
N ARG A 284 6.20 37.36 -15.67
CA ARG A 284 7.65 37.15 -15.76
C ARG A 284 8.25 36.61 -14.46
N LYS A 285 7.48 36.47 -13.38
CA LYS A 285 7.96 35.89 -12.11
C LYS A 285 7.93 34.37 -12.16
N ASN A 286 8.76 33.80 -13.04
CA ASN A 286 8.74 32.37 -13.35
C ASN A 286 10.15 31.81 -13.53
N LEU A 287 10.24 30.48 -13.63
CA LEU A 287 11.51 29.78 -13.73
C LEU A 287 12.25 30.07 -15.06
N ALA A 288 11.53 30.36 -16.14
CA ALA A 288 12.13 30.75 -17.41
C ALA A 288 12.87 32.09 -17.30
N TYR A 289 12.33 33.06 -16.56
CA TYR A 289 13.02 34.33 -16.28
C TYR A 289 14.23 34.14 -15.36
N VAL A 290 14.14 33.26 -14.36
CA VAL A 290 15.30 32.87 -13.53
C VAL A 290 16.44 32.33 -14.41
N TYR A 291 16.10 31.49 -15.38
CA TYR A 291 17.07 30.97 -16.35
C TYR A 291 17.63 32.06 -17.27
N GLN A 292 16.79 33.02 -17.68
CA GLN A 292 17.23 34.18 -18.44
C GLN A 292 18.24 35.02 -17.66
N LEU A 293 17.99 35.29 -16.37
CA LEU A 293 18.92 36.00 -15.50
C LEU A 293 20.27 35.30 -15.41
N LEU A 294 20.27 33.97 -15.28
CA LEU A 294 21.49 33.17 -15.20
C LEU A 294 22.30 33.22 -16.51
N THR A 295 21.64 33.22 -17.66
CA THR A 295 22.28 33.10 -18.98
C THR A 295 22.69 34.43 -19.61
N HIS A 296 21.99 35.53 -19.28
CA HIS A 296 22.23 36.84 -19.89
C HIS A 296 23.15 37.74 -19.06
N ASN A 297 23.54 37.32 -17.85
CA ASN A 297 24.38 38.09 -16.95
C ASN A 297 25.69 37.37 -16.68
N SER A 298 26.80 38.12 -16.67
CA SER A 298 28.06 37.60 -16.16
C SER A 298 28.03 37.48 -14.64
N GLU A 299 28.93 36.67 -14.06
CA GLU A 299 29.10 36.56 -12.60
C GLU A 299 29.23 37.94 -11.94
N LYS A 300 30.07 38.83 -12.49
CA LYS A 300 30.25 40.19 -11.98
C LYS A 300 28.94 41.01 -12.01
N THR A 301 28.15 40.84 -13.06
CA THR A 301 26.86 41.53 -13.18
C THR A 301 25.87 41.04 -12.13
N LEU A 302 25.78 39.72 -11.94
CA LEU A 302 24.98 39.15 -10.85
C LEU A 302 25.43 39.68 -9.50
N THR A 303 26.73 39.69 -9.21
CA THR A 303 27.27 40.24 -7.95
C THR A 303 26.83 41.68 -7.70
N ILE A 304 26.95 42.55 -8.71
CA ILE A 304 26.49 43.94 -8.61
C ILE A 304 24.97 44.03 -8.38
N MET A 305 24.18 43.17 -9.03
CA MET A 305 22.72 43.14 -8.84
C MET A 305 22.34 42.80 -7.40
N PHE A 306 22.98 41.78 -6.81
CA PHE A 306 22.70 41.35 -5.44
C PHE A 306 23.28 42.29 -4.38
N GLU A 307 24.41 42.95 -4.64
CA GLU A 307 24.98 43.96 -3.73
C GLU A 307 24.09 45.19 -3.56
N LYS A 308 23.34 45.56 -4.61
CA LYS A 308 22.37 46.68 -4.58
C LYS A 308 21.12 46.40 -3.77
N LEU A 309 20.84 45.14 -3.42
CA LEU A 309 19.69 44.79 -2.60
C LEU A 309 19.88 45.25 -1.15
N PRO A 310 18.80 45.60 -0.43
CA PRO A 310 18.85 45.85 1.00
C PRO A 310 19.52 44.69 1.77
N PRO A 311 20.30 44.94 2.83
CA PRO A 311 21.00 43.88 3.58
C PRO A 311 20.08 42.77 4.12
N ASP A 312 18.83 43.09 4.43
CA ASP A 312 17.78 42.21 4.93
C ASP A 312 17.00 41.49 3.82
N HIS A 313 17.30 41.76 2.55
CA HIS A 313 16.61 41.13 1.43
C HIS A 313 16.83 39.60 1.43
N PRO A 314 15.78 38.76 1.39
CA PRO A 314 15.89 37.30 1.52
C PRO A 314 16.83 36.62 0.51
N ALA A 315 16.97 37.21 -0.68
CA ALA A 315 17.85 36.71 -1.73
C ALA A 315 19.35 36.93 -1.47
N ARG A 316 19.75 37.83 -0.57
CA ARG A 316 21.17 38.15 -0.31
C ARG A 316 21.90 37.02 0.41
N ALA A 317 21.29 36.44 1.45
CA ALA A 317 21.93 35.38 2.23
C ALA A 317 22.38 34.18 1.36
N PRO A 318 21.52 33.56 0.52
CA PRO A 318 21.95 32.48 -0.35
C PRO A 318 22.95 32.94 -1.41
N PHE A 319 22.84 34.17 -1.94
CA PHE A 319 23.82 34.70 -2.89
C PHE A 319 25.21 34.88 -2.26
N ASN A 320 25.27 35.38 -1.02
CA ASN A 320 26.52 35.57 -0.31
C ASN A 320 27.26 34.24 -0.11
N LEU A 321 26.54 33.16 0.22
CA LEU A 321 27.10 31.81 0.33
C LEU A 321 27.69 31.32 -1.00
N PHE A 322 27.01 31.59 -2.12
CA PHE A 322 27.56 31.35 -3.45
C PHE A 322 28.82 32.20 -3.71
N SER A 323 28.81 33.47 -3.34
CA SER A 323 29.89 34.44 -3.63
C SER A 323 31.19 34.19 -2.85
N GLN A 324 31.13 33.43 -1.75
CA GLN A 324 32.29 33.09 -0.92
C GLN A 324 33.30 32.17 -1.64
N SER A 325 32.87 31.51 -2.72
CA SER A 325 33.73 30.64 -3.52
C SER A 325 34.65 31.44 -4.44
N SER A 326 35.78 30.85 -4.84
CA SER A 326 36.70 31.47 -5.81
C SER A 326 36.03 31.68 -7.17
N ASP A 327 36.57 32.58 -7.99
CA ASP A 327 36.02 32.92 -9.31
C ASP A 327 35.89 31.71 -10.25
N THR A 328 36.86 30.78 -10.20
CA THR A 328 36.82 29.53 -10.97
C THR A 328 35.68 28.63 -10.53
N VAL A 329 35.44 28.51 -9.22
CA VAL A 329 34.36 27.72 -8.66
C VAL A 329 32.99 28.35 -8.97
N LYS A 330 32.84 29.67 -8.81
CA LYS A 330 31.61 30.39 -9.17
C LYS A 330 31.24 30.18 -10.63
N SER A 331 32.21 30.23 -11.53
CA SER A 331 32.01 29.98 -12.96
C SER A 331 31.53 28.55 -13.23
N GLY A 332 32.11 27.56 -12.52
CA GLY A 332 31.66 26.17 -12.58
C GLY A 332 30.23 25.96 -12.09
N ILE A 333 29.86 26.60 -10.97
CA ILE A 333 28.50 26.56 -10.43
C ILE A 333 27.48 27.18 -11.39
N ILE A 334 27.78 28.35 -11.98
CA ILE A 334 26.91 29.00 -12.96
C ILE A 334 26.69 28.08 -14.18
N LEU A 335 27.76 27.47 -14.70
CA LEU A 335 27.69 26.55 -15.84
C LEU A 335 26.88 25.29 -15.52
N GLY A 336 27.12 24.70 -14.34
CA GLY A 336 26.41 23.51 -13.88
C GLY A 336 24.91 23.77 -13.70
N LEU A 337 24.54 24.86 -13.01
CA LEU A 337 23.15 25.29 -12.88
C LEU A 337 22.51 25.59 -14.25
N GLY A 338 23.25 26.24 -15.15
CA GLY A 338 22.80 26.54 -16.51
C GLY A 338 22.51 25.29 -17.34
N THR A 339 23.28 24.22 -17.15
CA THR A 339 23.09 22.91 -17.79
C THR A 339 21.83 22.22 -17.26
N ARG A 340 21.61 22.25 -15.94
CA ARG A 340 20.41 21.64 -15.31
C ARG A 340 19.10 22.29 -15.75
N LEU A 341 19.13 23.60 -15.95
CA LEU A 341 17.98 24.38 -16.34
C LEU A 341 17.84 24.54 -17.86
N GLN A 342 18.70 23.89 -18.66
CA GLN A 342 18.78 24.07 -20.12
C GLN A 342 17.46 23.80 -20.84
N VAL A 343 16.60 22.94 -20.30
CA VAL A 343 15.28 22.69 -20.89
C VAL A 343 14.46 23.97 -21.08
N LEU A 344 14.65 24.96 -20.19
CA LEU A 344 13.93 26.22 -20.23
C LEU A 344 14.35 27.10 -21.42
N GLN A 345 15.30 26.66 -22.26
CA GLN A 345 15.54 27.26 -23.57
C GLN A 345 14.39 26.99 -24.54
N ASN A 346 13.70 25.86 -24.43
CA ASN A 346 12.60 25.48 -25.28
C ASN A 346 11.38 26.38 -25.03
N GLU A 347 10.86 27.02 -26.07
CA GLU A 347 9.77 27.99 -25.94
C GLU A 347 8.45 27.37 -25.43
N ALA A 348 8.14 26.14 -25.83
CA ALA A 348 6.95 25.44 -25.35
C ALA A 348 7.06 25.16 -23.83
N VAL A 349 8.24 24.77 -23.36
CA VAL A 349 8.49 24.57 -21.92
C VAL A 349 8.43 25.89 -21.16
N LYS A 350 8.96 26.99 -21.72
CA LYS A 350 8.83 28.32 -21.11
C LYS A 350 7.38 28.71 -20.93
N GLN A 351 6.54 28.54 -21.97
CA GLN A 351 5.11 28.84 -21.88
C GLN A 351 4.44 28.01 -20.79
N LEU A 352 4.71 26.71 -20.75
CA LEU A 352 4.17 25.79 -19.76
C LEU A 352 4.48 26.21 -18.31
N VAL A 353 5.64 26.81 -18.03
CA VAL A 353 6.03 27.22 -16.66
C VAL A 353 5.79 28.70 -16.36
N SER A 354 5.32 29.49 -17.32
CA SER A 354 5.20 30.95 -17.16
C SER A 354 3.91 31.39 -16.49
N PHE A 355 2.81 30.66 -16.71
CA PHE A 355 1.47 30.97 -16.19
C PHE A 355 0.98 29.88 -15.24
N SER A 356 -0.07 30.16 -14.46
CA SER A 356 -0.67 29.21 -13.52
C SER A 356 -2.14 28.98 -13.86
N ASP A 357 -2.39 28.17 -14.89
CA ASP A 357 -3.73 27.69 -15.23
C ASP A 357 -4.16 26.52 -14.32
N ILE A 358 -3.20 25.86 -13.68
CA ILE A 358 -3.40 24.74 -12.76
C ILE A 358 -3.28 25.22 -11.30
N ASP A 359 -4.39 25.19 -10.56
CA ASP A 359 -4.39 25.37 -9.10
C ASP A 359 -4.20 24.03 -8.39
N LEU A 360 -3.14 23.90 -7.62
CA LEU A 360 -2.79 22.67 -6.89
C LEU A 360 -3.69 22.40 -5.67
N THR A 361 -4.47 23.38 -5.20
CA THR A 361 -5.40 23.23 -4.07
C THR A 361 -6.82 22.92 -4.51
N ALA A 362 -7.20 23.31 -5.74
CA ALA A 362 -8.52 23.09 -6.31
C ALA A 362 -9.02 21.63 -6.21
N PRO A 363 -8.22 20.57 -6.44
CA PRO A 363 -8.68 19.20 -6.28
C PRO A 363 -9.21 18.86 -4.88
N GLY A 364 -8.71 19.53 -3.83
CA GLY A 364 -9.19 19.34 -2.47
C GLY A 364 -10.48 20.11 -2.17
N SER A 365 -10.78 21.18 -2.91
CA SER A 365 -11.94 22.06 -2.66
C SER A 365 -13.16 21.70 -3.48
N HIS A 366 -12.98 21.32 -4.74
CA HIS A 366 -14.05 20.92 -5.66
C HIS A 366 -13.55 19.85 -6.64
N LYS A 367 -14.48 19.25 -7.41
CA LYS A 367 -14.20 18.09 -8.26
C LYS A 367 -13.26 18.47 -9.40
N CYS A 368 -12.08 17.87 -9.43
CA CYS A 368 -11.07 18.10 -10.46
C CYS A 368 -10.56 16.77 -11.03
N ALA A 369 -10.15 16.77 -12.29
CA ALA A 369 -9.37 15.69 -12.89
C ALA A 369 -8.14 16.28 -13.58
N TYR A 370 -6.98 16.13 -12.95
CA TYR A 370 -5.72 16.62 -13.51
C TYR A 370 -4.94 15.47 -14.12
N TYR A 371 -4.56 15.62 -15.38
CA TYR A 371 -3.75 14.66 -16.10
C TYR A 371 -2.32 15.17 -16.17
N ILE A 372 -1.37 14.35 -15.76
CA ILE A 372 0.05 14.64 -15.82
C ILE A 372 0.63 13.68 -16.85
N ILE A 373 0.85 14.17 -18.07
CA ILE A 373 1.37 13.36 -19.16
C ILE A 373 2.90 13.36 -19.06
N LEU A 374 3.47 12.19 -18.84
CA LEU A 374 4.90 11.98 -18.59
C LEU A 374 5.52 11.21 -19.76
N SER A 375 6.81 11.40 -20.03
CA SER A 375 7.52 10.52 -20.96
C SER A 375 7.90 9.21 -20.27
N ASP A 376 7.74 8.07 -20.95
CA ASP A 376 8.23 6.76 -20.50
C ASP A 376 9.63 6.43 -21.02
N GLN A 377 10.23 7.32 -21.82
CA GLN A 377 11.54 7.14 -22.44
C GLN A 377 12.57 8.22 -22.06
N GLU A 378 12.11 9.45 -21.84
CA GLU A 378 12.98 10.61 -21.60
C GLU A 378 12.86 11.15 -20.18
N THR A 379 14.00 11.41 -19.54
CA THR A 379 14.07 11.96 -18.17
C THR A 379 14.27 13.48 -18.15
N SER A 380 14.35 14.13 -19.31
CA SER A 380 14.62 15.58 -19.46
C SER A 380 13.60 16.45 -18.74
N MET A 381 12.32 16.06 -18.72
CA MET A 381 11.24 16.75 -17.99
C MET A 381 11.00 16.21 -16.56
N ALA A 382 11.77 15.22 -16.09
CA ALA A 382 11.45 14.52 -14.85
C ALA A 382 11.43 15.46 -13.63
N PHE A 383 12.30 16.47 -13.58
CA PHE A 383 12.29 17.47 -12.50
C PHE A 383 11.00 18.30 -12.46
N LEU A 384 10.36 18.60 -13.59
CA LEU A 384 9.08 19.33 -13.60
C LEU A 384 7.96 18.49 -13.01
N SER A 385 7.90 17.20 -13.36
CA SER A 385 6.94 16.26 -12.77
C SER A 385 7.14 16.12 -11.25
N SER A 386 8.39 15.93 -10.82
CA SER A 386 8.72 15.87 -9.40
C SER A 386 8.38 17.16 -8.65
N LEU A 387 8.67 18.32 -9.26
CA LEU A 387 8.34 19.62 -8.69
C LEU A 387 6.83 19.77 -8.54
N PHE A 388 6.06 19.37 -9.55
CA PHE A 388 4.60 19.37 -9.51
C PHE A 388 4.07 18.52 -8.35
N PHE A 389 4.46 17.24 -8.27
CA PHE A 389 3.98 16.36 -7.20
C PHE A 389 4.44 16.81 -5.81
N SER A 390 5.68 17.31 -5.67
CA SER A 390 6.19 17.82 -4.39
C SER A 390 5.38 19.02 -3.89
N PHE A 391 5.11 19.99 -4.77
CA PHE A 391 4.30 21.15 -4.43
C PHE A 391 2.83 20.78 -4.20
N LEU A 392 2.29 19.85 -5.00
CA LEU A 392 0.95 19.33 -4.85
C LEU A 392 0.75 18.72 -3.45
N PHE A 393 1.63 17.81 -3.01
CA PHE A 393 1.52 17.21 -1.69
C PHE A 393 1.60 18.27 -0.58
N ILE A 394 2.53 19.21 -0.67
CA ILE A 394 2.67 20.29 0.32
C ILE A 394 1.41 21.14 0.39
N LYS A 395 0.90 21.59 -0.76
CA LYS A 395 -0.26 22.49 -0.84
C LYS A 395 -1.56 21.80 -0.43
N LEU A 396 -1.82 20.58 -0.93
CA LEU A 396 -3.00 19.81 -0.52
C LEU A 396 -2.98 19.47 0.97
N THR A 397 -1.81 19.11 1.52
CA THR A 397 -1.68 18.82 2.96
C THR A 397 -2.01 20.05 3.80
N ARG A 398 -1.44 21.20 3.46
CA ARG A 398 -1.72 22.47 4.14
C ARG A 398 -3.18 22.90 3.98
N PHE A 399 -3.74 22.74 2.79
CA PHE A 399 -5.14 23.05 2.53
C PHE A 399 -6.09 22.18 3.37
N ALA A 400 -5.82 20.88 3.46
CA ALA A 400 -6.58 19.97 4.31
C ALA A 400 -6.48 20.35 5.79
N ASP A 401 -5.28 20.70 6.28
CA ASP A 401 -5.05 21.09 7.67
C ASP A 401 -5.81 22.36 8.06
N LEU A 402 -6.00 23.29 7.11
CA LEU A 402 -6.78 24.52 7.28
C LEU A 402 -8.29 24.31 7.08
N SER A 403 -8.70 23.18 6.49
CA SER A 403 -10.10 22.87 6.21
C SER A 403 -10.81 22.31 7.43
N PRO A 404 -12.14 22.50 7.57
CA PRO A 404 -12.91 21.94 8.68
C PRO A 404 -12.72 20.43 8.80
N GLY A 405 -12.31 19.97 9.99
CA GLY A 405 -12.05 18.56 10.26
C GLY A 405 -10.65 18.06 9.87
N GLY A 406 -9.77 18.93 9.36
CA GLY A 406 -8.38 18.60 8.99
C GLY A 406 -8.29 17.71 7.75
N ARG A 407 -9.24 17.85 6.81
CA ARG A 407 -9.40 17.00 5.62
C ARG A 407 -9.81 17.82 4.41
N CYS A 408 -9.46 17.36 3.22
CA CYS A 408 -10.01 17.92 1.99
C CYS A 408 -11.54 17.75 1.96
N PRO A 409 -12.32 18.82 1.75
CA PRO A 409 -13.76 18.73 1.53
C PRO A 409 -14.15 17.77 0.39
N VAL A 410 -13.35 17.73 -0.68
CA VAL A 410 -13.44 16.72 -1.74
C VAL A 410 -12.23 15.78 -1.64
N PRO A 411 -12.43 14.47 -1.44
CA PRO A 411 -11.33 13.52 -1.39
C PRO A 411 -10.52 13.52 -2.70
N VAL A 412 -9.21 13.40 -2.57
CA VAL A 412 -8.27 13.47 -3.70
C VAL A 412 -7.64 12.11 -3.93
N ASN A 413 -7.80 11.55 -5.12
CA ASN A 413 -7.21 10.26 -5.49
C ASN A 413 -6.09 10.47 -6.51
N LEU A 414 -4.87 10.14 -6.13
CA LEU A 414 -3.72 10.09 -7.02
C LEU A 414 -3.63 8.70 -7.63
N ILE A 415 -3.71 8.62 -8.95
CA ILE A 415 -3.66 7.40 -9.74
C ILE A 415 -2.36 7.42 -10.53
N LEU A 416 -1.37 6.64 -10.09
CA LEU A 416 0.00 6.71 -10.58
C LEU A 416 0.31 5.46 -11.43
N ASP A 417 -0.25 5.37 -12.65
CA ASP A 417 -0.24 4.14 -13.50
C ASP A 417 1.18 3.57 -13.66
N GLU A 418 2.17 4.44 -13.89
CA GLU A 418 3.59 4.07 -13.84
C GLU A 418 4.36 5.00 -12.90
N PHE A 419 4.36 4.64 -11.61
CA PHE A 419 5.03 5.42 -10.56
C PHE A 419 6.52 5.70 -10.86
N ASN A 420 7.21 4.77 -11.52
CA ASN A 420 8.64 4.89 -11.83
C ASN A 420 8.96 6.03 -12.83
N ASN A 421 7.97 6.46 -13.61
CA ASN A 421 8.13 7.55 -14.58
C ASN A 421 7.99 8.93 -13.91
N ILE A 422 7.53 8.97 -12.67
CA ILE A 422 7.53 10.19 -11.87
C ILE A 422 8.97 10.39 -11.36
N GLY A 423 9.50 11.60 -11.53
CA GLY A 423 10.79 11.94 -10.91
C GLY A 423 10.77 11.72 -9.39
N ARG A 424 11.93 11.76 -8.74
CA ARG A 424 12.03 11.56 -7.28
C ARG A 424 11.12 12.55 -6.55
N ILE A 425 10.07 12.06 -5.90
CA ILE A 425 9.16 12.90 -5.10
C ILE A 425 9.80 13.18 -3.74
N GLY A 426 10.08 14.45 -3.46
CA GLY A 426 10.80 14.88 -2.25
C GLY A 426 12.31 15.08 -2.47
N GLY A 427 13.03 15.34 -1.38
CA GLY A 427 14.47 15.64 -1.41
C GLY A 427 15.36 14.47 -0.99
N ALA A 428 14.80 13.44 -0.35
CA ALA A 428 15.57 12.29 0.13
C ALA A 428 16.04 11.38 -1.05
N PRO A 429 17.35 11.04 -1.12
CA PRO A 429 17.90 10.20 -2.20
C PRO A 429 17.31 8.78 -2.28
N ASP A 430 16.80 8.28 -1.17
CA ASP A 430 16.22 6.95 -1.00
C ASP A 430 14.70 6.90 -1.20
N GLY A 431 14.07 8.04 -1.53
CA GLY A 431 12.62 8.14 -1.70
C GLY A 431 11.81 8.10 -0.40
N SER A 432 12.46 8.16 0.77
CA SER A 432 11.79 8.07 2.08
C SER A 432 10.77 9.19 2.33
N ASP A 433 10.92 10.34 1.68
CA ASP A 433 9.99 11.47 1.81
C ASP A 433 8.60 11.14 1.27
N PHE A 434 8.50 10.35 0.20
CA PHE A 434 7.21 9.90 -0.31
C PHE A 434 6.54 8.93 0.68
N CYS A 435 7.29 7.99 1.25
CA CYS A 435 6.79 7.07 2.28
C CYS A 435 6.28 7.81 3.54
N ARG A 436 7.02 8.85 3.98
CA ARG A 436 6.55 9.75 5.05
C ARG A 436 5.27 10.46 4.66
N SER A 437 5.20 10.98 3.43
CA SER A 437 4.00 11.65 2.91
C SER A 437 2.79 10.71 2.92
N LEU A 438 2.92 9.47 2.43
CA LEU A 438 1.84 8.46 2.45
C LEU A 438 1.28 8.21 3.86
N SER A 439 2.14 8.25 4.89
CA SER A 439 1.71 8.05 6.28
C SER A 439 0.87 9.20 6.83
N VAL A 440 1.07 10.41 6.28
CA VAL A 440 0.49 11.66 6.78
C VAL A 440 -0.76 12.06 5.99
N ILE A 441 -0.80 11.79 4.68
CA ILE A 441 -1.89 12.22 3.80
C ILE A 441 -3.18 11.41 3.96
N ARG A 442 -3.12 10.19 4.51
CA ARG A 442 -4.30 9.34 4.75
C ARG A 442 -5.35 10.03 5.60
N SER A 443 -4.94 10.72 6.67
CA SER A 443 -5.89 11.38 7.58
C SER A 443 -6.56 12.60 6.97
N ARG A 444 -6.06 13.07 5.81
CA ARG A 444 -6.49 14.28 5.09
C ARG A 444 -7.40 13.98 3.89
N ASP A 445 -7.82 12.73 3.74
CA ASP A 445 -8.61 12.22 2.61
C ASP A 445 -7.90 12.33 1.24
N ILE A 446 -6.58 12.22 1.25
CA ILE A 446 -5.75 12.10 0.06
C ILE A 446 -5.28 10.64 -0.04
N ARG A 447 -5.51 10.02 -1.20
CA ARG A 447 -5.33 8.58 -1.44
C ARG A 447 -4.41 8.39 -2.64
N VAL A 448 -3.68 7.29 -2.67
CA VAL A 448 -2.70 6.99 -3.71
C VAL A 448 -2.90 5.55 -4.15
N MET A 449 -2.93 5.34 -5.46
CA MET A 449 -3.02 4.04 -6.12
C MET A 449 -1.84 3.84 -7.07
#